data_AF-A0A2A4AKW2-F1
#
_entry.id   AF-A0A2A4AKW2-F1
#
_cell.length_a   1.000
_cell.length_b   1.000
_cell.length_c   1.000
_cell.angle_alpha   90.00
_cell.angle_beta   90.00
_cell.angle_gamma   90.00
#
_symmetry.space_group_name_H-M   'P 1'
#
loop_
_entity.id
_entity.type
_entity.pdbx_description
1 polymer ?
#
loop_
_entity_poly.entity_id
_entity_poly.type
_entity_poly.pdbx_seq_one_letter_code
_entity_poly.pdbx_strand_id
1 'polypeptide(L)'
;MSEYPHPRIFGEDAARDFADEVHSTIKAALPVSDNDLDADFILNESNGIFVLSVLAPLYYGRKTTSAEKRVESERSDLYALVVEYKLTQDRDSKFLTVRNSAFEIRVHTQSAIKFEYEREKERAPAAHIHFSGIGGLLSPALMKNGKTKKNDPRKDGNLKALHIPVGGHRFRPSLEDFLYFTIEECGFQRNEGWEKALKLSRNSWFDFQLQAAVRDNPAVAMKALQELGFKVSPPESGCPAPRRHSSW
;
A
#
# COMPACT_ATOMS: atom_id res chain seq x y z
N MET A 1 -17.46 22.19 -2.47
CA MET A 1 -16.62 21.08 -2.95
C MET A 1 -16.61 20.03 -1.86
N SER A 2 -16.90 18.76 -2.16
CA SER A 2 -16.96 17.69 -1.14
C SER A 2 -15.59 17.52 -0.48
N GLU A 3 -15.56 17.49 0.86
CA GLU A 3 -14.35 17.26 1.67
C GLU A 3 -13.86 15.80 1.57
N TYR A 4 -14.69 14.90 1.04
CA TYR A 4 -14.41 13.47 0.91
C TYR A 4 -14.19 13.08 -0.56
N PRO A 5 -13.28 12.12 -0.83
CA PRO A 5 -12.99 11.69 -2.18
C PRO A 5 -14.15 10.88 -2.78
N HIS A 6 -14.36 10.98 -4.08
CA HIS A 6 -15.38 10.21 -4.80
C HIS A 6 -14.78 8.94 -5.43
N PRO A 7 -15.47 7.79 -5.42
CA PRO A 7 -14.98 6.58 -6.05
C PRO A 7 -14.71 6.83 -7.54
N ARG A 8 -13.57 6.36 -8.04
CA ARG A 8 -13.20 6.53 -9.44
C ARG A 8 -14.07 5.64 -10.33
N ILE A 9 -14.67 6.23 -11.36
CA ILE A 9 -15.38 5.48 -12.40
C ILE A 9 -14.36 4.62 -13.14
N PHE A 10 -14.70 3.36 -13.43
CA PHE A 10 -13.79 2.46 -14.14
C PHE A 10 -13.47 3.01 -15.55
N GLY A 11 -12.18 3.08 -15.89
CA GLY A 11 -11.69 3.59 -17.17
C GLY A 11 -10.18 3.83 -17.12
N GLU A 12 -9.58 4.08 -18.28
CA GLU A 12 -8.14 4.31 -18.40
C GLU A 12 -7.69 5.56 -17.64
N ASP A 13 -8.41 6.67 -17.76
CA ASP A 13 -8.10 7.92 -17.05
C ASP A 13 -8.04 7.70 -15.53
N ALA A 14 -9.04 7.02 -14.98
CA ALA A 14 -9.07 6.67 -13.56
C ALA A 14 -7.90 5.77 -13.13
N ALA A 15 -7.46 4.87 -14.01
CA ALA A 15 -6.33 3.99 -13.75
C ALA A 15 -4.99 4.74 -13.82
N ARG A 16 -4.88 5.74 -14.72
CA ARG A 16 -3.73 6.65 -14.80
C ARG A 16 -3.66 7.57 -13.58
N ASP A 17 -4.78 8.17 -13.18
CA ASP A 17 -4.86 8.96 -11.94
C ASP A 17 -4.41 8.15 -10.72
N PHE A 18 -4.84 6.88 -10.64
CA PHE A 18 -4.40 5.98 -9.57
C PHE A 18 -2.89 5.71 -9.64
N ALA A 19 -2.32 5.52 -10.84
CA ALA A 19 -0.89 5.32 -11.00
C ALA A 19 -0.08 6.55 -10.57
N ASP A 20 -0.53 7.75 -10.94
CA ASP A 20 0.09 9.02 -10.54
C ASP A 20 0.04 9.23 -9.03
N GLU A 21 -1.05 8.81 -8.36
CA GLU A 21 -1.14 8.81 -6.90
C GLU A 21 -0.13 7.86 -6.26
N VAL A 22 0.04 6.65 -6.81
CA VAL A 22 1.04 5.68 -6.33
C VAL A 22 2.46 6.27 -6.48
N HIS A 23 2.78 6.84 -7.64
CA HIS A 23 4.09 7.47 -7.89
C HIS A 23 4.33 8.64 -6.92
N SER A 24 3.32 9.49 -6.75
CA SER A 24 3.39 10.64 -5.83
C SER A 24 3.59 10.20 -4.39
N THR A 25 2.93 9.12 -3.98
CA THR A 25 3.07 8.55 -2.63
C THR A 25 4.48 8.02 -2.38
N ILE A 26 5.07 7.34 -3.37
CA ILE A 26 6.46 6.83 -3.29
C ILE A 26 7.45 8.00 -3.21
N LYS A 27 7.34 9.01 -4.09
CA LYS A 27 8.22 10.20 -4.09
C LYS A 27 8.08 11.05 -2.83
N ALA A 28 6.88 11.10 -2.25
CA ALA A 28 6.66 11.79 -0.99
C ALA A 28 7.30 11.04 0.19
N ALA A 29 7.43 9.71 0.11
CA ALA A 29 7.99 8.88 1.17
C ALA A 29 9.51 8.77 1.11
N LEU A 30 10.04 8.51 -0.08
CA LEU A 30 11.44 8.17 -0.33
C LEU A 30 12.16 9.31 -1.06
N PRO A 31 13.48 9.49 -0.88
CA PRO A 31 14.24 10.56 -1.54
C PRO A 31 14.55 10.20 -3.01
N VAL A 32 13.50 9.98 -3.81
CA VAL A 32 13.57 9.58 -5.22
C VAL A 32 12.87 10.63 -6.10
N SER A 33 13.37 10.77 -7.32
CA SER A 33 12.81 11.60 -8.39
C SER A 33 12.11 10.72 -9.43
N ASP A 34 11.41 11.32 -10.39
CA ASP A 34 10.77 10.57 -11.48
C ASP A 34 11.76 9.71 -12.28
N ASN A 35 12.99 10.20 -12.48
CA ASN A 35 14.04 9.47 -13.20
C ASN A 35 14.58 8.26 -12.42
N ASP A 36 14.29 8.16 -11.12
CA ASP A 36 14.69 7.03 -10.30
C ASP A 36 13.66 5.90 -10.31
N LEU A 37 12.42 6.18 -10.74
CA LEU A 37 11.34 5.22 -10.78
C LEU A 37 11.35 4.50 -12.13
N ASP A 38 11.59 3.20 -12.11
CA ASP A 38 11.34 2.34 -13.26
C ASP A 38 9.89 1.85 -13.14
N ALA A 39 9.01 2.44 -13.95
CA ALA A 39 7.57 2.25 -13.83
C ALA A 39 6.95 1.83 -15.16
N ASP A 40 6.21 0.72 -15.12
CA ASP A 40 5.42 0.20 -16.23
C ASP A 40 3.93 0.33 -15.91
N PHE A 41 3.17 0.82 -16.90
CA PHE A 41 1.72 0.85 -16.85
C PHE A 41 1.14 0.28 -18.15
N ILE A 42 0.47 -0.86 -18.05
CA ILE A 42 0.04 -1.66 -19.20
C ILE A 42 -1.45 -2.02 -19.05
N LEU A 43 -2.24 -1.80 -20.10
CA LEU A 43 -3.57 -2.38 -20.23
C LEU A 43 -3.49 -3.76 -20.90
N ASN A 44 -3.98 -4.78 -20.21
CA ASN A 44 -4.21 -6.08 -20.83
C ASN A 44 -5.60 -6.09 -21.49
N GLU A 45 -5.64 -5.87 -22.81
CA GLU A 45 -6.89 -5.80 -23.57
C GLU A 45 -7.73 -7.08 -23.49
N SER A 46 -7.11 -8.24 -23.31
CA SER A 46 -7.83 -9.53 -23.28
C SER A 46 -8.77 -9.70 -22.09
N ASN A 47 -8.52 -8.98 -21.00
CA ASN A 47 -9.31 -9.08 -19.77
C ASN A 47 -9.62 -7.72 -19.12
N GLY A 48 -9.26 -6.60 -19.76
CA GLY A 48 -9.50 -5.25 -19.26
C GLY A 48 -8.79 -4.93 -17.94
N ILE A 49 -7.69 -5.63 -17.63
CA ILE A 49 -6.91 -5.41 -16.40
C ILE A 49 -5.78 -4.41 -16.69
N PHE A 50 -5.74 -3.33 -15.92
CA PHE A 50 -4.59 -2.43 -15.89
C PHE A 50 -3.56 -2.99 -14.90
N VAL A 51 -2.30 -3.05 -15.32
CA VAL A 51 -1.17 -3.49 -14.50
C VAL A 51 -0.25 -2.30 -14.31
N LEU A 52 0.01 -1.95 -13.06
CA LEU A 52 1.01 -0.98 -12.65
C LEU A 52 2.12 -1.73 -11.92
N SER A 53 3.36 -1.49 -12.32
CA SER A 53 4.56 -1.97 -11.62
C SER A 53 5.52 -0.80 -11.45
N VAL A 54 5.99 -0.56 -10.24
CA VAL A 54 6.95 0.49 -9.93
C VAL A 54 8.11 -0.11 -9.15
N LEU A 55 9.32 0.04 -9.67
CA LEU A 55 10.57 -0.26 -8.99
C LEU A 55 11.24 1.05 -8.60
N ALA A 56 11.59 1.18 -7.31
CA ALA A 56 12.28 2.35 -6.79
C ALA A 56 13.55 1.95 -6.01
N PRO A 57 14.67 2.67 -6.18
CA PRO A 57 15.86 2.43 -5.38
C PRO A 57 15.61 2.79 -3.90
N LEU A 58 16.26 2.06 -3.01
CA LEU A 58 16.32 2.39 -1.59
C LEU A 58 17.69 2.96 -1.25
N TYR A 59 17.77 3.77 -0.20
CA TYR A 59 19.04 4.36 0.27
C TYR A 59 19.21 4.00 1.74
N TYR A 60 20.41 3.56 2.12
CA TYR A 60 20.68 3.11 3.48
C TYR A 60 20.80 4.28 4.46
N GLY A 61 20.41 4.04 5.71
CA GLY A 61 20.59 4.94 6.83
C GLY A 61 19.31 5.66 7.25
N ARG A 62 19.12 5.77 8.57
CA ARG A 62 17.91 6.34 9.19
C ARG A 62 17.88 7.87 9.16
N LYS A 63 18.08 8.50 8.00
CA LYS A 63 18.12 9.96 7.86
C LYS A 63 17.02 10.50 6.97
N THR A 64 16.73 11.77 7.18
CA THR A 64 15.83 12.57 6.34
C THR A 64 16.67 13.35 5.34
N THR A 65 16.32 13.29 4.05
CA THR A 65 16.97 14.01 2.96
C THR A 65 15.94 14.33 1.88
N SER A 66 16.38 14.82 0.72
CA SER A 66 15.56 14.96 -0.49
C SER A 66 16.23 14.25 -1.68
N ALA A 67 15.52 14.14 -2.81
CA ALA A 67 16.05 13.58 -4.04
C ALA A 67 17.32 14.31 -4.53
N GLU A 68 17.38 15.64 -4.33
CA GLU A 68 18.48 16.49 -4.78
C GLU A 68 19.69 16.46 -3.83
N LYS A 69 19.45 16.18 -2.53
CA LYS A 69 20.48 16.21 -1.48
C LYS A 69 20.98 14.83 -1.06
N ARG A 70 20.34 13.74 -1.51
CA ARG A 70 20.76 12.38 -1.18
C ARG A 70 22.19 12.11 -1.68
N VAL A 71 22.87 11.17 -1.03
CA VAL A 71 24.23 10.77 -1.43
C VAL A 71 24.13 9.45 -2.18
N GLU A 72 24.54 9.43 -3.44
CA GLU A 72 24.40 8.23 -4.30
C GLU A 72 25.20 7.03 -3.77
N SER A 73 26.33 7.25 -3.09
CA SER A 73 27.11 6.16 -2.48
C SER A 73 26.37 5.41 -1.36
N GLU A 74 25.25 5.96 -0.86
CA GLU A 74 24.38 5.30 0.12
C GLU A 74 23.22 4.56 -0.54
N ARG A 75 23.08 4.63 -1.87
CA ARG A 75 22.11 3.83 -2.61
C ARG A 75 22.34 2.36 -2.30
N SER A 76 21.24 1.66 -2.13
CA SER A 76 21.23 0.24 -1.87
C SER A 76 21.60 -0.53 -3.14
N ASP A 77 22.68 -1.30 -3.02
CA ASP A 77 23.18 -2.23 -4.04
C ASP A 77 22.43 -3.56 -4.04
N LEU A 78 21.68 -3.84 -2.97
CA LEU A 78 21.05 -5.14 -2.74
C LEU A 78 19.51 -5.07 -2.75
N TYR A 79 18.94 -4.04 -2.13
CA TYR A 79 17.50 -3.87 -1.92
C TYR A 79 16.89 -2.81 -2.83
N ALA A 80 15.72 -3.11 -3.37
CA ALA A 80 14.83 -2.17 -4.03
C ALA A 80 13.41 -2.29 -3.47
N LEU A 81 12.63 -1.21 -3.57
CA LEU A 81 11.19 -1.23 -3.38
C LEU A 81 10.53 -1.69 -4.69
N VAL A 82 9.58 -2.62 -4.61
CA VAL A 82 8.71 -2.95 -5.75
C VAL A 82 7.25 -2.84 -5.33
N VAL A 83 6.45 -2.13 -6.12
CA VAL A 83 5.01 -1.90 -5.89
C VAL A 83 4.26 -2.29 -7.14
N GLU A 84 3.37 -3.28 -7.01
CA GLU A 84 2.56 -3.79 -8.10
C GLU A 84 1.08 -3.67 -7.77
N TYR A 85 0.28 -3.27 -8.76
CA TYR A 85 -1.17 -3.29 -8.71
C TYR A 85 -1.75 -3.92 -9.98
N LYS A 86 -2.82 -4.71 -9.81
CA LYS A 86 -3.73 -5.07 -10.89
C LYS A 86 -5.08 -4.44 -10.60
N LEU A 87 -5.52 -3.57 -11.50
CA LEU A 87 -6.76 -2.82 -11.37
C LEU A 87 -7.79 -3.37 -12.36
N THR A 88 -9.03 -3.43 -11.94
CA THR A 88 -10.15 -3.93 -12.72
C THR A 88 -11.42 -3.18 -12.34
N GLN A 89 -12.54 -3.52 -12.95
CA GLN A 89 -13.84 -3.00 -12.56
C GLN A 89 -14.40 -3.73 -11.33
N ASP A 90 -15.20 -3.04 -10.53
CA ASP A 90 -15.96 -3.68 -9.46
C ASP A 90 -17.08 -4.60 -10.01
N ARG A 91 -17.79 -5.31 -9.11
CA ARG A 91 -18.82 -6.28 -9.51
C ARG A 91 -19.97 -5.67 -10.31
N ASP A 92 -20.24 -4.37 -10.13
CA ASP A 92 -21.26 -3.63 -10.88
C ASP A 92 -20.72 -3.00 -12.16
N SER A 93 -19.46 -3.28 -12.52
CA SER A 93 -18.78 -2.74 -13.71
C SER A 93 -18.76 -1.20 -13.74
N LYS A 94 -18.74 -0.56 -12.57
CA LYS A 94 -18.91 0.89 -12.44
C LYS A 94 -17.67 1.59 -11.92
N PHE A 95 -17.01 1.03 -10.92
CA PHE A 95 -15.91 1.69 -10.23
C PHE A 95 -14.59 0.94 -10.43
N LEU A 96 -13.49 1.68 -10.53
CA LEU A 96 -12.15 1.12 -10.52
C LEU A 96 -11.87 0.47 -9.17
N THR A 97 -11.33 -0.74 -9.18
CA THR A 97 -11.02 -1.49 -7.97
C THR A 97 -9.71 -2.25 -8.08
N VAL A 98 -9.04 -2.40 -6.94
CA VAL A 98 -7.84 -3.24 -6.85
C VAL A 98 -8.26 -4.70 -6.86
N ARG A 99 -7.79 -5.45 -7.87
CA ARG A 99 -7.88 -6.92 -7.94
C ARG A 99 -6.73 -7.56 -7.17
N ASN A 100 -5.51 -7.06 -7.39
CA ASN A 100 -4.30 -7.50 -6.72
C ASN A 100 -3.44 -6.30 -6.33
N SER A 101 -2.74 -6.38 -5.21
CA SER A 101 -1.63 -5.49 -4.89
C SER A 101 -0.50 -6.25 -4.22
N ALA A 102 0.74 -5.96 -4.58
CA ALA A 102 1.93 -6.51 -3.95
C ALA A 102 2.94 -5.39 -3.64
N PHE A 103 3.40 -5.33 -2.40
CA PHE A 103 4.44 -4.38 -1.97
C PHE A 103 5.62 -5.15 -1.41
N GLU A 104 6.81 -4.91 -1.94
CA GLU A 104 7.99 -5.73 -1.68
C GLU A 104 9.22 -4.90 -1.35
N ILE A 105 10.02 -5.38 -0.41
CA ILE A 105 11.45 -5.09 -0.40
C ILE A 105 12.10 -6.28 -1.08
N ARG A 106 12.63 -6.07 -2.27
CA ARG A 106 13.18 -7.12 -3.13
C ARG A 106 14.70 -7.12 -3.06
N VAL A 107 15.28 -8.32 -2.98
CA VAL A 107 16.71 -8.60 -3.08
C VAL A 107 16.95 -9.32 -4.40
N HIS A 108 17.53 -8.62 -5.37
CA HIS A 108 17.59 -9.08 -6.76
C HIS A 108 16.19 -9.52 -7.27
N THR A 109 15.98 -10.83 -7.44
CA THR A 109 14.72 -11.41 -7.94
C THR A 109 13.83 -11.99 -6.84
N GLN A 110 14.27 -11.96 -5.57
CA GLN A 110 13.54 -12.55 -4.45
C GLN A 110 12.96 -11.49 -3.52
N SER A 111 11.71 -11.66 -3.08
CA SER A 111 11.12 -10.79 -2.06
C SER A 111 11.73 -11.13 -0.70
N ALA A 112 12.37 -10.15 -0.06
CA ALA A 112 12.79 -10.30 1.33
C ALA A 112 11.58 -10.32 2.27
N ILE A 113 10.62 -9.44 1.97
CA ILE A 113 9.28 -9.42 2.53
C ILE A 113 8.31 -8.94 1.44
N LYS A 114 7.11 -9.50 1.41
CA LYS A 114 6.05 -9.10 0.47
C LYS A 114 4.71 -9.01 1.20
N PHE A 115 4.03 -7.90 1.02
CA PHE A 115 2.66 -7.67 1.46
C PHE A 115 1.76 -7.86 0.26
N GLU A 116 0.93 -8.89 0.28
CA GLU A 116 0.13 -9.28 -0.87
C GLU A 116 -1.36 -9.23 -0.54
N TYR A 117 -2.13 -8.69 -1.47
CA TYR A 117 -3.57 -8.73 -1.48
C TYR A 117 -4.07 -9.29 -2.81
N GLU A 118 -4.98 -10.25 -2.74
CA GLU A 118 -5.62 -10.87 -3.89
C GLU A 118 -7.13 -11.00 -3.61
N ARG A 119 -7.93 -10.19 -4.30
CA ARG A 119 -9.38 -10.06 -4.08
C ARG A 119 -10.16 -11.38 -4.20
N GLU A 120 -9.69 -12.29 -5.05
CA GLU A 120 -10.37 -13.55 -5.39
C GLU A 120 -9.64 -14.77 -4.80
N LYS A 121 -8.79 -14.57 -3.79
CA LYS A 121 -8.11 -15.69 -3.11
C LYS A 121 -9.11 -16.52 -2.33
N GLU A 122 -9.32 -17.78 -2.69
CA GLU A 122 -10.29 -18.65 -1.97
C GLU A 122 -9.62 -19.56 -0.94
N ARG A 123 -8.37 -19.98 -1.20
CA ARG A 123 -7.67 -21.04 -0.43
C ARG A 123 -6.69 -20.52 0.62
N ALA A 124 -6.58 -19.21 0.78
CA ALA A 124 -5.73 -18.53 1.75
C ALA A 124 -6.33 -17.15 2.04
N PRO A 125 -5.93 -16.47 3.13
CA PRO A 125 -6.36 -15.11 3.40
C PRO A 125 -6.12 -14.18 2.21
N ALA A 126 -7.11 -13.37 1.87
CA ALA A 126 -7.04 -12.43 0.75
C ALA A 126 -5.91 -11.43 0.93
N ALA A 127 -5.59 -11.03 2.17
CA ALA A 127 -4.42 -10.24 2.51
C ALA A 127 -3.46 -11.08 3.37
N HIS A 128 -2.20 -11.18 2.96
CA HIS A 128 -1.21 -12.00 3.64
C HIS A 128 0.22 -11.47 3.40
N ILE A 129 1.16 -11.96 4.18
CA ILE A 129 2.54 -11.51 4.16
C ILE A 129 3.44 -12.70 3.89
N HIS A 130 4.26 -12.61 2.84
CA HIS A 130 5.34 -13.55 2.61
C HIS A 130 6.62 -12.98 3.20
N PHE A 131 7.39 -13.83 3.86
CA PHE A 131 8.65 -13.47 4.46
C PHE A 131 9.65 -14.61 4.30
N SER A 132 10.88 -14.28 3.94
CA SER A 132 11.94 -15.28 3.83
C SER A 132 12.42 -15.72 5.22
N GLY A 133 12.44 -17.03 5.49
CA GLY A 133 12.74 -17.65 6.79
C GLY A 133 14.18 -17.48 7.34
N ILE A 134 14.57 -18.37 8.27
CA ILE A 134 15.71 -18.21 9.22
C ILE A 134 16.98 -17.67 8.54
N GLY A 135 17.44 -16.51 9.02
CA GLY A 135 18.58 -15.75 8.48
C GLY A 135 18.16 -14.44 7.82
N GLY A 136 16.93 -14.39 7.28
CA GLY A 136 16.25 -13.16 6.88
C GLY A 136 16.93 -12.38 5.78
N LEU A 137 16.36 -12.37 4.57
CA LEU A 137 16.86 -11.48 3.52
C LEU A 137 16.85 -10.00 3.94
N LEU A 138 16.05 -9.59 4.93
CA LEU A 138 16.08 -8.23 5.51
C LEU A 138 17.19 -7.99 6.54
N SER A 139 17.75 -9.02 7.18
CA SER A 139 18.70 -8.85 8.28
C SER A 139 19.92 -7.98 7.92
N PRO A 140 20.54 -8.13 6.73
CA PRO A 140 21.64 -7.25 6.33
C PRO A 140 21.23 -5.78 6.17
N ALA A 141 20.00 -5.49 5.70
CA ALA A 141 19.49 -4.12 5.66
C ALA A 141 19.42 -3.51 7.07
N LEU A 142 18.89 -4.26 8.05
CA LEU A 142 18.76 -3.77 9.42
C LEU A 142 20.13 -3.49 10.07
N MET A 143 21.12 -4.35 9.82
CA MET A 143 22.49 -4.15 10.30
C MET A 143 23.13 -2.91 9.66
N LYS A 144 22.96 -2.72 8.35
CA LYS A 144 23.57 -1.61 7.59
C LYS A 144 22.91 -0.26 7.88
N ASN A 145 21.58 -0.23 8.09
CA ASN A 145 20.84 0.99 8.41
C ASN A 145 21.10 1.52 9.84
N GLY A 146 21.72 0.70 10.69
CA GLY A 146 22.23 1.13 11.98
C GLY A 146 21.16 1.44 13.02
N LYS A 147 21.57 2.17 14.06
CA LYS A 147 20.85 2.31 15.34
C LYS A 147 20.02 3.59 15.39
N THR A 148 18.79 3.50 15.89
CA THR A 148 18.11 4.69 16.48
C THR A 148 18.60 4.96 17.91
N LYS A 149 18.92 3.88 18.64
CA LYS A 149 19.34 3.89 20.05
C LYS A 149 20.41 2.82 20.29
N LYS A 150 21.26 2.99 21.32
CA LYS A 150 22.37 2.07 21.64
C LYS A 150 21.95 0.59 21.72
N ASN A 151 20.73 0.34 22.23
CA ASN A 151 20.18 -0.99 22.50
C ASN A 151 19.09 -1.41 21.50
N ASP A 152 18.97 -0.75 20.35
CA ASP A 152 18.01 -1.16 19.30
C ASP A 152 18.42 -2.53 18.74
N PRO A 153 17.63 -3.61 18.95
CA PRO A 153 18.00 -4.97 18.51
C PRO A 153 17.99 -5.13 16.98
N ARG A 154 17.38 -4.21 16.23
CA ARG A 154 17.37 -4.27 14.75
C ARG A 154 18.79 -4.17 14.17
N LYS A 155 19.70 -3.45 14.86
CA LYS A 155 21.11 -3.30 14.47
C LYS A 155 21.86 -4.64 14.35
N ASP A 156 21.38 -5.68 15.05
CA ASP A 156 21.98 -7.01 15.09
C ASP A 156 21.33 -7.93 14.04
N GLY A 157 20.56 -7.37 13.11
CA GLY A 157 19.81 -8.13 12.10
C GLY A 157 18.59 -8.86 12.66
N ASN A 158 18.15 -8.52 13.88
CA ASN A 158 17.09 -9.24 14.56
C ASN A 158 15.70 -8.90 14.01
N LEU A 159 15.19 -9.79 13.16
CA LEU A 159 13.87 -9.67 12.53
C LEU A 159 12.70 -9.68 13.53
N LYS A 160 12.87 -10.30 14.71
CA LYS A 160 11.82 -10.32 15.74
C LYS A 160 11.53 -8.93 16.31
N ALA A 161 12.41 -7.96 16.07
CA ALA A 161 12.24 -6.58 16.47
C ALA A 161 11.45 -5.72 15.46
N LEU A 162 11.04 -6.31 14.34
CA LEU A 162 10.21 -5.64 13.34
C LEU A 162 8.74 -5.73 13.72
N HIS A 163 8.07 -4.59 13.71
CA HIS A 163 6.62 -4.51 13.76
C HIS A 163 6.10 -4.57 12.33
N ILE A 164 5.76 -5.77 11.88
CA ILE A 164 5.21 -6.00 10.54
C ILE A 164 3.73 -5.55 10.56
N PRO A 165 3.32 -4.53 9.78
CA PRO A 165 1.92 -4.14 9.74
C PRO A 165 1.05 -5.28 9.23
N VAL A 166 -0.10 -5.51 9.87
CA VAL A 166 -1.10 -6.51 9.42
C VAL A 166 -2.40 -5.85 8.95
N GLY A 167 -2.32 -4.53 8.74
CA GLY A 167 -3.46 -3.64 8.60
C GLY A 167 -3.74 -2.92 9.91
N GLY A 168 -4.47 -1.82 9.81
CA GLY A 168 -4.96 -1.10 10.99
C GLY A 168 -6.09 -1.85 11.68
N HIS A 169 -6.87 -1.14 12.49
CA HIS A 169 -8.00 -1.74 13.21
C HIS A 169 -9.12 -2.32 12.34
N ARG A 170 -9.13 -2.04 11.03
CA ARG A 170 -10.28 -2.34 10.15
C ARG A 170 -9.91 -2.88 8.78
N PHE A 171 -8.88 -2.33 8.16
CA PHE A 171 -8.55 -2.61 6.77
C PHE A 171 -7.14 -3.17 6.66
N ARG A 172 -6.90 -3.95 5.60
CA ARG A 172 -5.60 -4.54 5.23
C ARG A 172 -4.49 -3.47 5.16
N PRO A 173 -3.20 -3.88 5.15
CA PRO A 173 -2.10 -2.93 4.92
C PRO A 173 -2.29 -2.14 3.62
N SER A 174 -2.07 -0.83 3.68
CA SER A 174 -1.99 0.06 2.52
C SER A 174 -0.53 0.21 2.04
N LEU A 175 -0.32 0.90 0.91
CA LEU A 175 1.04 1.24 0.46
C LEU A 175 1.75 2.13 1.48
N GLU A 176 1.03 3.06 2.11
CA GLU A 176 1.56 3.96 3.12
C GLU A 176 2.03 3.20 4.37
N ASP A 177 1.28 2.17 4.79
CA ASP A 177 1.70 1.29 5.89
C ASP A 177 3.01 0.55 5.55
N PHE A 178 3.16 0.12 4.29
CA PHE A 178 4.37 -0.54 3.82
C PHE A 178 5.57 0.41 3.68
N LEU A 179 5.36 1.63 3.20
CA LEU A 179 6.40 2.66 3.13
C LEU A 179 6.84 3.12 4.52
N TYR A 180 5.90 3.27 5.46
CA TYR A 180 6.20 3.49 6.88
C TYR A 180 7.07 2.36 7.44
N PHE A 181 6.71 1.09 7.19
CA PHE A 181 7.52 -0.05 7.60
C PHE A 181 8.93 -0.03 6.96
N THR A 182 9.02 0.30 5.67
CA THR A 182 10.30 0.39 4.95
C THR A 182 11.22 1.46 5.57
N ILE A 183 10.66 2.59 5.99
CA ILE A 183 11.40 3.70 6.58
C ILE A 183 11.71 3.46 8.07
N GLU A 184 10.69 3.26 8.90
CA GLU A 184 10.83 3.24 10.36
C GLU A 184 11.30 1.90 10.90
N GLU A 185 10.79 0.80 10.35
CA GLU A 185 11.14 -0.53 10.82
C GLU A 185 12.43 -1.00 10.17
N CYS A 186 12.54 -0.90 8.84
CA CYS A 186 13.75 -1.33 8.11
C CYS A 186 14.89 -0.32 8.14
N GLY A 187 14.60 0.98 8.32
CA GLY A 187 15.61 2.02 8.53
C GLY A 187 16.21 2.65 7.26
N PHE A 188 15.54 2.49 6.12
CA PHE A 188 15.95 3.19 4.89
C PHE A 188 15.67 4.70 4.99
N GLN A 189 16.33 5.48 4.13
CA GLN A 189 16.18 6.94 4.11
C GLN A 189 14.76 7.36 3.75
N ARG A 190 14.39 8.55 4.22
CA ARG A 190 13.06 9.15 4.07
C ARG A 190 13.16 10.55 3.49
N ASN A 191 12.12 10.97 2.76
CA ASN A 191 12.03 12.33 2.25
C ASN A 191 11.66 13.33 3.37
N GLU A 192 11.96 14.61 3.20
CA GLU A 192 11.45 15.67 4.07
C GLU A 192 9.91 15.68 4.04
N GLY A 193 9.26 15.71 5.20
CA GLY A 193 7.78 15.73 5.30
C GLY A 193 7.07 14.40 5.04
N TRP A 194 7.81 13.30 4.80
CA TRP A 194 7.26 11.99 4.44
C TRP A 194 6.11 11.52 5.34
N GLU A 195 6.23 11.65 6.65
CA GLU A 195 5.26 11.10 7.60
C GLU A 195 3.90 11.79 7.46
N LYS A 196 3.91 13.12 7.27
CA LYS A 196 2.69 13.90 7.04
C LYS A 196 2.05 13.51 5.72
N ALA A 197 2.85 13.38 4.66
CA ALA A 197 2.36 12.99 3.34
C ALA A 197 1.73 11.58 3.36
N LEU A 198 2.39 10.61 3.98
CA LEU A 198 1.85 9.26 4.14
C LEU A 198 0.56 9.24 4.96
N LYS A 199 0.48 9.99 6.07
CA LYS A 199 -0.77 10.09 6.86
C LYS A 199 -1.92 10.67 6.05
N LEU A 200 -1.67 11.71 5.24
CA LEU A 200 -2.69 12.30 4.38
C LEU A 200 -3.17 11.33 3.31
N SER A 201 -2.24 10.69 2.57
CA SER A 201 -2.59 9.68 1.55
C SER A 201 -3.38 8.51 2.16
N ARG A 202 -2.93 8.02 3.32
CA ARG A 202 -3.58 6.92 4.03
C ARG A 202 -5.00 7.26 4.49
N ASN A 203 -5.27 8.50 4.88
CA ASN A 203 -6.63 8.92 5.23
C ASN A 203 -7.56 8.87 4.02
N SER A 204 -7.12 9.37 2.86
CA SER A 204 -7.88 9.24 1.62
C SER A 204 -8.12 7.77 1.25
N TRP A 205 -7.11 6.91 1.43
CA TRP A 205 -7.26 5.48 1.26
C TRP A 205 -8.33 4.88 2.19
N PHE A 206 -8.34 5.26 3.47
CA PHE A 206 -9.38 4.81 4.42
C PHE A 206 -10.79 5.24 4.00
N ASP A 207 -10.95 6.47 3.51
CA ASP A 207 -12.24 6.96 3.02
C ASP A 207 -12.72 6.12 1.83
N PHE A 208 -11.83 5.79 0.89
CA PHE A 208 -12.17 4.90 -0.22
C PHE A 208 -12.56 3.48 0.24
N GLN A 209 -11.82 2.91 1.19
CA GLN A 209 -12.12 1.59 1.74
C GLN A 209 -13.45 1.58 2.51
N LEU A 210 -13.74 2.63 3.28
CA LEU A 210 -15.01 2.79 3.99
C LEU A 210 -16.17 2.84 3.00
N GLN A 211 -16.05 3.66 1.95
CA GLN A 211 -17.08 3.74 0.92
C GLN A 211 -17.30 2.39 0.22
N ALA A 212 -16.23 1.62 -0.04
CA ALA A 212 -16.34 0.27 -0.58
C ALA A 212 -17.06 -0.68 0.40
N ALA A 213 -16.68 -0.69 1.67
CA ALA A 213 -17.30 -1.52 2.70
C ALA A 213 -18.80 -1.19 2.90
N VAL A 214 -19.17 0.09 2.78
CA VAL A 214 -20.59 0.52 2.80
C VAL A 214 -21.35 -0.04 1.60
N ARG A 215 -20.76 -0.04 0.39
CA ARG A 215 -21.39 -0.64 -0.80
C ARG A 215 -21.53 -2.16 -0.68
N ASP A 216 -20.60 -2.82 0.02
CA ASP A 216 -20.66 -4.27 0.24
C ASP A 216 -21.78 -4.67 1.22
N ASN A 217 -22.17 -3.80 2.16
CA ASN A 217 -23.29 -4.09 3.05
C ASN A 217 -24.04 -2.82 3.52
N PRO A 218 -24.84 -2.23 2.63
CA PRO A 218 -25.49 -0.94 2.89
C PRO A 218 -26.50 -1.01 4.03
N ALA A 219 -27.17 -2.15 4.24
CA ALA A 219 -28.11 -2.34 5.34
C ALA A 219 -27.44 -2.23 6.72
N VAL A 220 -26.27 -2.84 6.90
CA VAL A 220 -25.51 -2.75 8.16
C VAL A 220 -24.94 -1.35 8.35
N ALA A 221 -24.43 -0.72 7.29
CA ALA A 221 -23.94 0.65 7.36
C ALA A 221 -25.07 1.63 7.76
N MET A 222 -26.26 1.50 7.17
CA MET A 222 -27.43 2.29 7.51
C MET A 222 -27.80 2.12 8.99
N LYS A 223 -27.83 0.89 9.50
CA LYS A 223 -28.11 0.64 10.93
C LYS A 223 -27.09 1.32 11.84
N ALA A 224 -25.80 1.21 11.53
CA ALA A 224 -24.75 1.86 12.31
C ALA A 224 -24.88 3.40 12.32
N LEU A 225 -25.27 3.99 11.18
CA LEU A 225 -25.56 5.43 11.11
C LEU A 225 -26.80 5.81 11.94
N GLN A 226 -27.87 4.99 11.89
CA GLN A 226 -29.07 5.21 12.69
C GLN A 226 -28.78 5.14 14.20
N GLU A 227 -27.92 4.22 14.64
CA GLU A 227 -27.45 4.12 16.04
C GLU A 227 -26.67 5.36 16.49
N LEU A 228 -26.01 6.07 15.56
CA LEU A 228 -25.35 7.36 15.79
C LEU A 228 -26.30 8.57 15.71
N GLY A 229 -27.60 8.35 15.50
CA GLY A 229 -28.63 9.39 15.44
C GLY A 229 -28.86 10.00 14.06
N PHE A 230 -28.24 9.46 13.00
CA PHE A 230 -28.51 9.91 11.63
C PHE A 230 -29.87 9.43 11.14
N LYS A 231 -30.58 10.27 10.39
CA LYS A 231 -31.79 9.88 9.66
C LYS A 231 -31.39 9.44 8.26
N VAL A 232 -31.30 8.12 8.06
CA VAL A 232 -30.99 7.50 6.77
C VAL A 232 -32.12 6.53 6.43
N SER A 233 -32.64 6.62 5.21
CA SER A 233 -33.65 5.72 4.66
C SER A 233 -33.06 4.90 3.50
N PRO A 234 -33.48 3.64 3.32
CA PRO A 234 -33.09 2.86 2.16
C PRO A 234 -33.72 3.45 0.88
N PRO A 235 -33.23 3.06 -0.31
CA PRO A 235 -33.94 3.26 -1.58
C PRO A 235 -35.33 2.62 -1.56
N GLU A 236 -36.24 3.05 -2.45
CA GLU A 236 -37.59 2.47 -2.57
C GLU A 236 -37.58 0.95 -2.83
N SER A 237 -36.59 0.47 -3.58
CA SER A 237 -36.35 -0.95 -3.86
C SER A 237 -35.74 -1.73 -2.69
N GLY A 238 -35.48 -1.07 -1.56
CA GLY A 238 -34.77 -1.62 -0.41
C GLY A 238 -33.24 -1.59 -0.56
N CYS A 239 -32.53 -1.95 0.51
CA CYS A 239 -31.08 -2.09 0.46
C CYS A 239 -30.70 -3.32 -0.40
N PRO A 240 -29.71 -3.20 -1.30
CA PRO A 240 -29.11 -4.35 -1.97
C PRO A 240 -28.65 -5.41 -0.97
N ALA A 241 -28.69 -6.68 -1.39
CA ALA A 241 -28.20 -7.79 -0.58
C ALA A 241 -26.71 -7.64 -0.24
N PRO A 242 -26.24 -8.10 0.94
CA PRO A 242 -24.83 -8.06 1.30
C PRO A 242 -23.94 -8.82 0.31
N ARG A 243 -22.80 -8.23 -0.05
CA ARG A 243 -21.83 -8.76 -1.01
C ARG A 243 -20.53 -9.13 -0.32
N ARG A 244 -20.60 -10.09 0.61
CA ARG A 244 -19.38 -10.60 1.24
C ARG A 244 -18.56 -11.42 0.25
N HIS A 245 -17.24 -11.28 0.31
CA HIS A 245 -16.35 -12.21 -0.36
C HIS A 245 -16.35 -13.55 0.40
N SER A 246 -16.28 -14.66 -0.34
CA SER A 246 -16.10 -16.01 0.22
C SER A 246 -14.66 -16.28 0.67
N SER A 247 -13.73 -15.41 0.28
CA SER A 247 -12.33 -15.44 0.68
C SER A 247 -12.18 -15.22 2.18
N TRP A 248 -11.16 -15.87 2.77
CA TRP A 248 -10.71 -15.62 4.14
C TRP A 248 -10.05 -14.25 4.31
#